data_AF-C5BPS6-F1
#
_entry.id   AF-C5BPS6-F1
#
_cell.length_a   1.000
_cell.length_b   1.000
_cell.length_c   1.000
_cell.angle_alpha   90.00
_cell.angle_beta   90.00
_cell.angle_gamma   90.00
#
_symmetry.space_group_name_H-M   'P 1'
#
loop_
_entity.id
_entity.type
_entity.pdbx_description
1 polymer ?
#
loop_
_entity_poly.entity_id
_entity_poly.type
_entity_poly.pdbx_seq_one_letter_code
_entity_poly.pdbx_strand_id
1 'polypeptide(L)'
;MVNRQAVAKLRLKQTSKRALGRALNSVMKSIPVNANQSGFTIIELMVVVAIAAVLMVLAVPSFEDSSAKSAVRAGVNNLQSDLAFARSTAITRSRPVAICASDTSAGRNCGTGDWNEGWLVFLDPNSNGALDAGEELVRIGSALGARVSISLDNPVLFNGRGMNSAVSEFVFCRAGSTEAMYARSVLVNLGGLVRASRDSDGDGIHNGGEGGGNLSCGG
;
A
#
# COMPACT_ATOMS: atom_id res chain seq x y z
N MET A 1 -78.34 -29.88 9.93
CA MET A 1 -78.65 -28.80 8.96
C MET A 1 -77.36 -28.09 8.58
N VAL A 2 -76.76 -28.44 7.44
CA VAL A 2 -75.51 -27.79 6.98
C VAL A 2 -75.88 -26.42 6.37
N ASN A 3 -75.25 -25.37 6.89
CA ASN A 3 -75.53 -23.97 6.54
C ASN A 3 -75.23 -23.71 5.05
N ARG A 4 -76.29 -23.63 4.23
CA ARG A 4 -76.22 -23.40 2.78
C ARG A 4 -75.46 -22.11 2.40
N GLN A 5 -75.39 -21.12 3.30
CA GLN A 5 -74.68 -19.87 3.01
C GLN A 5 -73.15 -20.01 3.05
N ALA A 6 -72.61 -20.97 3.81
CA ALA A 6 -71.17 -21.19 3.92
C ALA A 6 -70.58 -21.83 2.63
N VAL A 7 -71.32 -22.76 2.01
CA VAL A 7 -70.90 -23.46 0.79
C VAL A 7 -70.89 -22.51 -0.43
N ALA A 8 -71.82 -21.56 -0.50
CA ALA A 8 -71.89 -20.57 -1.59
C ALA A 8 -70.73 -19.55 -1.55
N LYS A 9 -70.32 -19.08 -0.36
CA LYS A 9 -69.19 -18.14 -0.21
C LYS A 9 -67.84 -18.75 -0.56
N LEU A 10 -67.65 -20.05 -0.31
CA LEU A 10 -66.44 -20.78 -0.72
C LEU A 10 -66.35 -20.92 -2.25
N ARG A 11 -67.46 -21.20 -2.93
CA ARG A 11 -67.49 -21.32 -4.41
C ARG A 11 -67.16 -20.01 -5.12
N LEU A 12 -67.61 -18.86 -4.61
CA LEU A 12 -67.30 -17.54 -5.19
C LEU A 12 -65.82 -17.13 -5.03
N LYS A 13 -65.18 -17.47 -3.91
CA LYS A 13 -63.74 -17.21 -3.72
C LYS A 13 -62.87 -18.09 -4.64
N GLN A 14 -63.33 -19.29 -4.97
CA GLN A 14 -62.59 -20.25 -5.78
C GLN A 14 -62.67 -19.97 -7.28
N THR A 15 -63.79 -19.41 -7.77
CA THR A 15 -63.94 -18.96 -9.17
C THR A 15 -63.11 -17.71 -9.45
N SER A 16 -63.05 -16.76 -8.51
CA SER A 16 -62.22 -15.55 -8.62
C SER A 16 -60.72 -15.87 -8.72
N LYS A 17 -60.20 -16.79 -7.90
CA LYS A 17 -58.79 -17.24 -8.00
C LYS A 17 -58.47 -17.94 -9.33
N ARG A 18 -59.42 -18.70 -9.89
CA ARG A 18 -59.25 -19.37 -11.19
C ARG A 18 -59.32 -18.38 -12.35
N ALA A 19 -60.16 -17.35 -12.27
CA ALA A 19 -60.24 -16.28 -13.27
C ALA A 19 -58.97 -15.42 -13.27
N LEU A 20 -58.45 -15.07 -12.08
CA LEU A 20 -57.19 -14.32 -11.94
C LEU A 20 -55.99 -15.15 -12.45
N GLY A 21 -55.94 -16.44 -12.13
CA GLY A 21 -54.90 -17.35 -12.63
C GLY A 21 -54.91 -17.52 -14.14
N ARG A 22 -56.10 -17.56 -14.78
CA ARG A 22 -56.22 -17.62 -16.25
C ARG A 22 -55.85 -16.29 -16.91
N ALA A 23 -56.22 -15.16 -16.32
CA ALA A 23 -55.86 -13.84 -16.83
C ALA A 23 -54.35 -13.59 -16.76
N LEU A 24 -53.70 -13.95 -15.65
CA LEU A 24 -52.23 -13.85 -15.50
C LEU A 24 -51.49 -14.74 -16.51
N ASN A 25 -51.95 -15.99 -16.71
CA ASN A 25 -51.32 -16.89 -17.69
C ASN A 25 -51.52 -16.42 -19.14
N SER A 26 -52.63 -15.72 -19.42
CA SER A 26 -52.90 -15.13 -20.74
C SER A 26 -52.01 -13.92 -21.02
N VAL A 27 -51.71 -13.10 -20.01
CA VAL A 27 -50.83 -11.92 -20.13
C VAL A 27 -49.36 -12.33 -20.25
N MET A 28 -48.91 -13.35 -19.50
CA MET A 28 -47.52 -13.84 -19.61
C MET A 28 -47.23 -14.51 -20.96
N LYS A 29 -48.23 -15.11 -21.61
CA LYS A 29 -48.07 -15.79 -22.90
C LYS A 29 -48.05 -14.83 -24.12
N SER A 30 -48.46 -13.58 -23.93
CA SER A 30 -48.54 -12.58 -25.01
C SER A 30 -47.35 -11.62 -25.06
N ILE A 31 -46.31 -11.83 -24.25
CA ILE A 31 -45.07 -11.05 -24.37
C ILE A 31 -44.17 -11.78 -25.37
N PRO A 32 -43.99 -11.28 -26.61
CA PRO A 32 -42.99 -11.82 -27.52
C PRO A 32 -41.61 -11.49 -26.95
N VAL A 33 -41.02 -12.42 -26.20
CA VAL A 33 -39.59 -12.39 -25.90
C VAL A 33 -38.89 -12.78 -27.19
N ASN A 34 -38.70 -11.81 -28.08
CA ASN A 34 -37.81 -11.98 -29.22
C ASN A 34 -36.38 -11.92 -28.66
N ALA A 35 -35.95 -12.99 -28.00
CA ALA A 35 -34.57 -13.20 -27.62
C ALA A 35 -33.81 -13.57 -28.90
N ASN A 36 -33.59 -12.57 -29.75
CA ASN A 36 -32.64 -12.68 -30.82
C ASN A 36 -31.26 -12.75 -30.16
N GLN A 37 -30.82 -13.96 -29.82
CA GLN A 37 -29.46 -14.20 -29.37
C GLN A 37 -28.54 -13.96 -30.56
N SER A 38 -28.15 -12.71 -30.76
CA SER A 38 -27.05 -12.35 -31.64
C SER A 38 -25.77 -12.88 -31.00
N GLY A 39 -25.36 -14.08 -31.39
CA GLY A 39 -24.06 -14.65 -31.01
C GLY A 39 -22.94 -13.93 -31.76
N PHE A 40 -21.83 -13.69 -31.06
CA PHE A 40 -20.59 -13.24 -31.68
C PHE A 40 -20.09 -14.29 -32.67
N THR A 41 -19.55 -13.85 -33.80
CA THR A 41 -18.97 -14.80 -34.77
C THR A 41 -17.62 -15.33 -34.25
N ILE A 42 -17.22 -16.54 -34.67
CA ILE A 42 -15.89 -17.08 -34.31
C ILE A 42 -14.78 -16.13 -34.75
N ILE A 43 -14.92 -15.52 -35.94
CA ILE A 43 -13.93 -14.57 -36.45
C ILE A 43 -13.86 -13.30 -35.59
N GLU A 44 -14.99 -12.80 -35.09
CA GLU A 44 -15.02 -11.64 -34.20
C GLU A 44 -14.34 -11.93 -32.86
N LEU A 45 -14.57 -13.12 -32.29
CA LEU A 45 -13.85 -13.55 -31.09
C LEU A 45 -12.33 -13.62 -31.36
N MET A 46 -11.91 -14.18 -32.50
CA MET A 46 -10.49 -14.25 -32.87
C MET A 46 -9.86 -12.86 -33.01
N VAL A 47 -10.56 -11.90 -33.62
CA VAL A 47 -10.09 -10.52 -33.75
C VAL A 47 -10.00 -9.85 -32.36
N VAL A 48 -10.99 -10.02 -31.49
CA VAL A 48 -10.97 -9.46 -30.13
C VAL A 48 -9.80 -10.04 -29.32
N VAL A 49 -9.58 -11.35 -29.36
CA VAL A 49 -8.45 -11.99 -28.68
C VAL A 49 -7.11 -11.51 -29.25
N ALA A 50 -7.00 -11.35 -30.57
CA ALA A 50 -5.80 -10.82 -31.20
C ALA A 50 -5.50 -9.38 -30.76
N ILE A 51 -6.50 -8.50 -30.73
CA ILE A 51 -6.35 -7.12 -30.24
C ILE A 51 -5.99 -7.11 -28.76
N ALA A 52 -6.68 -7.91 -27.93
CA ALA A 52 -6.40 -8.00 -26.50
C ALA A 52 -4.97 -8.48 -26.22
N ALA A 53 -4.47 -9.46 -26.98
CA ALA A 53 -3.10 -9.94 -26.85
C ALA A 53 -2.07 -8.83 -27.14
N VAL A 54 -2.27 -8.03 -28.19
CA VAL A 54 -1.40 -6.89 -28.51
C VAL A 54 -1.44 -5.84 -27.39
N LEU A 55 -2.62 -5.54 -26.85
CA LEU A 55 -2.77 -4.56 -25.77
C LEU A 55 -2.09 -5.03 -24.47
N MET A 56 -2.17 -6.32 -24.13
CA MET A 56 -1.51 -6.85 -22.93
C MET A 56 0.01 -6.68 -22.99
N VAL A 57 0.63 -6.91 -24.14
CA VAL A 57 2.09 -6.75 -24.32
C VAL A 57 2.54 -5.32 -24.03
N LEU A 58 1.73 -4.33 -24.41
CA LEU A 58 2.03 -2.91 -24.14
C LEU A 58 1.75 -2.50 -22.69
N ALA A 59 0.74 -3.10 -22.05
CA ALA A 59 0.31 -2.74 -20.70
C ALA A 59 1.24 -3.25 -19.58
N VAL A 60 1.77 -4.47 -19.71
CA VAL A 60 2.60 -5.11 -18.66
C VAL A 60 3.79 -4.27 -18.17
N PRO A 61 4.67 -3.71 -19.02
CA PRO A 61 5.84 -2.97 -18.53
C PRO A 61 5.44 -1.74 -17.70
N SER A 62 4.39 -1.01 -18.13
CA SER A 62 3.89 0.16 -17.39
C SER A 62 3.33 -0.21 -16.00
N PHE A 63 2.74 -1.41 -15.89
CA PHE A 63 2.23 -1.91 -14.62
C PHE A 63 3.37 -2.27 -13.66
N GLU A 64 4.43 -2.93 -14.15
CA GLU A 64 5.62 -3.26 -13.36
C GLU A 64 6.27 -1.99 -12.77
N ASP A 65 6.48 -0.96 -13.59
CA ASP A 65 7.06 0.31 -13.14
C ASP A 65 6.18 1.03 -12.11
N SER A 66 4.86 1.03 -12.34
CA SER A 66 3.89 1.62 -11.41
C SER A 66 3.87 0.87 -10.08
N SER A 67 3.97 -0.46 -10.12
CA SER A 67 4.03 -1.30 -8.93
C SER A 67 5.32 -1.07 -8.14
N ALA A 68 6.46 -0.95 -8.83
CA ALA A 68 7.76 -0.68 -8.21
C ALA A 68 7.80 0.71 -7.56
N LYS A 69 7.31 1.74 -8.26
CA LYS A 69 7.17 3.10 -7.70
C LYS A 69 6.25 3.12 -6.48
N SER A 70 5.18 2.33 -6.49
CA SER A 70 4.28 2.20 -5.34
C SER A 70 4.96 1.53 -4.13
N ALA A 71 5.75 0.48 -4.36
CA ALA A 71 6.52 -0.19 -3.31
C ALA A 71 7.56 0.76 -2.68
N VAL A 72 8.31 1.50 -3.50
CA VAL A 72 9.27 2.51 -3.02
C VAL A 72 8.56 3.59 -2.19
N ARG A 73 7.43 4.13 -2.68
CA ARG A 73 6.64 5.13 -1.95
C ARG A 73 6.11 4.61 -0.62
N ALA A 74 5.66 3.36 -0.56
CA ALA A 74 5.24 2.73 0.69
C ALA A 74 6.40 2.63 1.69
N GLY A 75 7.58 2.23 1.23
CA GLY A 75 8.80 2.21 2.05
C GLY A 75 9.16 3.57 2.63
N VAL A 76 9.18 4.60 1.79
CA VAL A 76 9.39 6.00 2.19
C VAL A 76 8.39 6.42 3.27
N ASN A 77 7.10 6.18 3.05
CA ASN A 77 6.05 6.57 3.99
C ASN A 77 6.17 5.85 5.34
N ASN A 78 6.49 4.55 5.31
CA ASN A 78 6.65 3.74 6.52
C ASN A 78 7.82 4.27 7.37
N LEU A 79 9.01 4.42 6.77
CA LEU A 79 10.18 4.90 7.51
C LEU A 79 10.02 6.35 7.94
N GLN A 80 9.46 7.22 7.08
CA GLN A 80 9.19 8.61 7.43
C GLN A 80 8.28 8.71 8.66
N SER A 81 7.21 7.90 8.71
CA SER A 81 6.30 7.86 9.84
C SER A 81 7.00 7.38 11.12
N ASP A 82 7.84 6.36 11.03
CA ASP A 82 8.54 5.82 12.20
C ASP A 82 9.67 6.72 12.71
N LEU A 83 10.37 7.42 11.81
CA LEU A 83 11.31 8.48 12.19
C LEU A 83 10.61 9.63 12.92
N ALA A 84 9.44 10.05 12.41
CA ALA A 84 8.63 11.08 13.07
C ALA A 84 8.12 10.61 14.44
N PHE A 85 7.75 9.33 14.55
CA PHE A 85 7.36 8.69 15.81
C PHE A 85 8.52 8.59 16.80
N ALA A 86 9.73 8.22 16.34
CA ALA A 86 10.92 8.16 17.18
C ALA A 86 11.24 9.54 17.77
N ARG A 87 11.22 10.58 16.93
CA ARG A 87 11.40 11.97 17.36
C ARG A 87 10.34 12.42 18.37
N SER A 88 9.06 12.16 18.11
CA SER A 88 7.99 12.55 19.02
C SER A 88 8.11 11.82 20.36
N THR A 89 8.49 10.53 20.33
CA THR A 89 8.77 9.73 21.53
C THR A 89 9.91 10.35 22.34
N ALA A 90 11.00 10.78 21.69
CA ALA A 90 12.13 11.41 22.36
C ALA A 90 11.72 12.70 23.10
N ILE A 91 10.90 13.54 22.44
CA ILE A 91 10.37 14.78 23.01
C ILE A 91 9.42 14.49 24.17
N THR A 92 8.39 13.67 23.93
CA THR A 92 7.33 13.39 24.92
C THR A 92 7.88 12.69 26.15
N ARG A 93 8.87 11.80 25.99
CA ARG A 93 9.52 11.11 27.12
C ARG A 93 10.72 11.89 27.69
N SER A 94 11.14 12.98 27.04
CA SER A 94 12.34 13.77 27.39
C SER A 94 13.58 12.89 27.58
N ARG A 95 13.73 11.86 26.73
CA ARG A 95 14.81 10.87 26.77
C ARG A 95 15.34 10.64 25.35
N PRO A 96 16.61 10.28 25.17
CA PRO A 96 17.11 9.95 23.85
C PRO A 96 16.46 8.65 23.32
N VAL A 97 16.27 8.61 22.00
CA VAL A 97 15.65 7.52 21.23
C VAL A 97 16.49 7.25 20.01
N ALA A 98 16.77 5.99 19.76
CA ALA A 98 17.49 5.54 18.57
C ALA A 98 16.57 4.77 17.63
N ILE A 99 16.89 4.82 16.34
CA ILE A 99 16.34 3.95 15.31
C ILE A 99 17.48 3.37 14.48
N CYS A 100 17.44 2.07 14.23
CA CYS A 100 18.50 1.36 13.51
C CYS A 100 17.93 0.22 12.67
N ALA A 101 18.67 -0.16 11.62
CA ALA A 101 18.41 -1.35 10.85
C ALA A 101 18.40 -2.60 11.74
N SER A 102 17.50 -3.53 11.42
CA SER A 102 17.41 -4.81 12.09
C SER A 102 16.76 -5.84 11.18
N ASP A 103 17.33 -7.04 11.11
CA ASP A 103 16.62 -8.21 10.61
C ASP A 103 15.53 -8.63 11.61
N THR A 104 14.36 -8.05 11.45
CA THR A 104 13.21 -8.30 12.32
C THR A 104 12.72 -9.75 12.31
N SER A 105 13.22 -10.58 11.39
CA SER A 105 12.90 -12.01 11.27
C SER A 105 13.91 -12.93 11.97
N ALA A 106 15.19 -12.56 12.03
CA ALA A 106 16.25 -13.37 12.65
C ALA A 106 16.61 -12.94 14.08
N GLY A 107 16.17 -11.76 14.53
CA GLY A 107 16.36 -11.32 15.91
C GLY A 107 16.25 -9.80 16.04
N ARG A 108 15.83 -9.31 17.21
CA ARG A 108 15.66 -7.86 17.44
C ARG A 108 16.96 -7.20 17.88
N ASN A 109 18.02 -7.40 17.09
CA ASN A 109 19.31 -6.79 17.36
C ASN A 109 19.47 -5.54 16.50
N CYS A 110 19.90 -4.47 17.15
CA CYS A 110 20.13 -3.19 16.49
C CYS A 110 21.45 -3.21 15.72
N GLY A 111 21.44 -2.76 14.46
CA GLY A 111 22.63 -2.75 13.61
C GLY A 111 23.00 -4.11 13.01
N THR A 112 22.14 -5.12 13.15
CA THR A 112 22.30 -6.40 12.43
C THR A 112 21.29 -6.47 11.30
N GLY A 113 21.74 -6.68 10.07
CA GLY A 113 20.85 -6.74 8.89
C GLY A 113 20.68 -5.39 8.20
N ASP A 114 19.80 -5.37 7.21
CA ASP A 114 19.59 -4.23 6.33
C ASP A 114 18.30 -3.47 6.65
N TRP A 115 18.23 -2.17 6.35
CA TRP A 115 17.00 -1.38 6.49
C TRP A 115 15.80 -1.93 5.68
N ASN A 116 16.06 -2.76 4.67
CA ASN A 116 15.03 -3.44 3.89
C ASN A 116 14.34 -4.58 4.68
N GLU A 117 15.04 -5.13 5.67
CA GLU A 117 14.60 -6.23 6.56
C GLU A 117 13.85 -5.69 7.80
N GLY A 118 13.87 -4.37 7.98
CA GLY A 118 13.15 -3.65 9.00
C GLY A 118 14.07 -2.79 9.86
N TRP A 119 13.49 -2.23 10.92
CA TRP A 119 14.20 -1.38 11.87
C TRP A 119 13.56 -1.47 13.24
N LEU A 120 14.30 -1.03 14.25
CA LEU A 120 13.83 -0.95 15.64
C LEU A 120 13.85 0.50 16.08
N VAL A 121 12.89 0.89 16.92
CA VAL A 121 12.87 2.16 17.63
C VAL A 121 12.85 1.88 19.11
N PHE A 122 13.80 2.41 19.86
CA PHE A 122 13.98 2.13 21.28
C PHE A 122 14.47 3.34 22.06
N LEU A 123 14.23 3.34 23.37
CA LEU A 123 14.85 4.31 24.26
C LEU A 123 16.34 4.00 24.38
N ASP A 124 17.17 5.01 24.19
CA ASP A 124 18.64 4.90 24.22
C ASP A 124 19.21 5.90 25.24
N PRO A 125 19.08 5.67 26.56
CA PRO A 125 19.50 6.63 27.58
C PRO A 125 21.00 6.90 27.57
N ASN A 126 21.82 5.98 27.06
CA ASN A 126 23.28 6.12 26.99
C ASN A 126 23.75 6.74 25.65
N SER A 127 22.84 6.87 24.67
CA SER A 127 23.07 7.48 23.35
C SER A 127 24.16 6.77 22.52
N ASN A 128 24.29 5.45 22.68
CA ASN A 128 25.28 4.65 21.96
C ASN A 128 24.76 4.08 20.62
N GLY A 129 23.46 4.22 20.34
CA GLY A 129 22.83 3.72 19.12
C GLY A 129 22.75 2.20 19.01
N ALA A 130 22.92 1.46 20.11
CA ALA A 130 22.79 0.02 20.21
C ALA A 130 21.68 -0.33 21.20
N LEU A 131 20.92 -1.38 20.91
CA LEU A 131 19.86 -1.84 21.82
C LEU A 131 20.46 -2.71 22.93
N ASP A 132 20.58 -2.14 24.13
CA ASP A 132 21.18 -2.79 25.29
C ASP A 132 20.16 -3.55 26.17
N ALA A 133 20.67 -4.45 27.00
CA ALA A 133 19.83 -5.15 27.99
C ALA A 133 19.24 -4.16 29.00
N GLY A 134 17.91 -4.13 29.09
CA GLY A 134 17.17 -3.21 29.98
C GLY A 134 16.67 -1.94 29.29
N GLU A 135 17.03 -1.72 28.03
CA GLU A 135 16.43 -0.67 27.21
C GLU A 135 15.06 -1.08 26.67
N GLU A 136 14.17 -0.10 26.54
CA GLU A 136 12.79 -0.33 26.12
C GLU A 136 12.68 -0.24 24.60
N LEU A 137 12.31 -1.35 23.97
CA LEU A 137 11.88 -1.37 22.57
C LEU A 137 10.48 -0.75 22.46
N VAL A 138 10.38 0.37 21.75
CA VAL A 138 9.15 1.16 21.62
C VAL A 138 8.36 0.77 20.36
N ARG A 139 9.04 0.48 19.25
CA ARG A 139 8.41 0.09 17.99
C ARG A 139 9.32 -0.79 17.14
N ILE A 140 8.70 -1.66 16.35
CA ILE A 140 9.34 -2.45 15.31
C ILE A 140 8.78 -1.98 13.97
N GLY A 141 9.68 -1.53 13.09
CA GLY A 141 9.40 -1.18 11.71
C GLY A 141 9.17 -2.42 10.85
N SER A 142 8.39 -2.26 9.78
CA SER A 142 8.10 -3.37 8.87
C SER A 142 9.21 -3.59 7.86
N ALA A 143 9.56 -4.86 7.61
CA ALA A 143 10.35 -5.24 6.46
C ALA A 143 9.65 -4.80 5.16
N LEU A 144 10.40 -4.24 4.22
CA LEU A 144 9.89 -3.75 2.93
C LEU A 144 9.95 -4.82 1.83
N GLY A 145 10.66 -5.92 2.10
CA GLY A 145 10.83 -7.04 1.20
C GLY A 145 11.83 -6.78 0.07
N ALA A 146 12.15 -7.81 -0.71
CA ALA A 146 13.23 -7.82 -1.70
C ALA A 146 13.01 -6.92 -2.94
N ARG A 147 11.93 -6.11 -2.97
CA ARG A 147 11.60 -5.24 -4.12
C ARG A 147 12.16 -3.82 -3.96
N VAL A 148 12.56 -3.44 -2.76
CA VAL A 148 13.09 -2.12 -2.42
C VAL A 148 14.49 -2.28 -1.84
N SER A 149 15.39 -1.37 -2.19
CA SER A 149 16.66 -1.20 -1.52
C SER A 149 16.74 0.17 -0.85
N ILE A 150 17.31 0.22 0.35
CA ILE A 150 17.59 1.43 1.12
C ILE A 150 19.10 1.51 1.35
N SER A 151 19.71 2.67 1.07
CA SER A 151 21.08 2.97 1.50
C SER A 151 21.09 3.96 2.67
N LEU A 152 21.55 3.47 3.83
CA LEU A 152 22.05 4.21 4.99
C LEU A 152 22.70 3.20 5.95
N ASP A 153 23.90 3.46 6.45
CA ASP A 153 24.60 2.44 7.27
C ASP A 153 24.52 2.68 8.78
N ASN A 154 24.08 3.87 9.20
CA ASN A 154 24.16 4.28 10.61
C ASN A 154 22.78 4.45 11.26
N PRO A 155 22.66 4.20 12.57
CA PRO A 155 21.46 4.52 13.33
C PRO A 155 21.19 6.03 13.33
N VAL A 156 19.92 6.40 13.48
CA VAL A 156 19.48 7.78 13.68
C VAL A 156 19.17 7.99 15.15
N LEU A 157 19.74 9.02 15.75
CA LEU A 157 19.69 9.27 17.19
C LEU A 157 19.01 10.59 17.47
N PHE A 158 17.86 10.55 18.14
CA PHE A 158 17.16 11.74 18.61
C PHE A 158 17.44 11.96 20.09
N ASN A 159 17.85 13.17 20.48
CA ASN A 159 17.93 13.53 21.89
C ASN A 159 16.55 13.89 22.48
N GLY A 160 16.46 14.12 23.79
CA GLY A 160 15.19 14.46 24.47
C GLY A 160 14.52 15.77 24.02
N ARG A 161 15.19 16.59 23.18
CA ARG A 161 14.62 17.77 22.53
C ARG A 161 14.16 17.50 21.09
N GLY A 162 14.33 16.28 20.61
CA GLY A 162 13.99 15.84 19.25
C GLY A 162 14.98 16.30 18.18
N MET A 163 16.20 16.67 18.55
CA MET A 163 17.28 16.98 17.60
C MET A 163 18.01 15.69 17.20
N ASN A 164 18.42 15.60 15.94
CA ASN A 164 19.21 14.47 15.44
C ASN A 164 20.71 14.71 15.71
N SER A 165 21.45 13.66 16.06
CA SER A 165 22.89 13.76 16.35
C SER A 165 23.76 13.96 15.10
N ALA A 166 23.27 13.56 13.92
CA ALA A 166 23.93 13.75 12.63
C ALA A 166 22.88 14.02 11.54
N VAL A 167 23.27 14.48 10.35
CA VAL A 167 22.34 14.48 9.21
C VAL A 167 22.26 13.06 8.66
N SER A 168 21.04 12.58 8.38
CA SER A 168 20.81 11.24 7.84
C SER A 168 19.92 11.34 6.61
N GLU A 169 20.30 10.72 5.51
CA GLU A 169 19.48 10.62 4.30
C GLU A 169 19.39 9.16 3.86
N PHE A 170 18.17 8.63 3.90
CA PHE A 170 17.86 7.28 3.43
C PHE A 170 17.46 7.36 1.96
N VAL A 171 18.19 6.71 1.06
CA VAL A 171 17.82 6.65 -0.36
C VAL A 171 17.16 5.31 -0.66
N PHE A 172 15.92 5.37 -1.15
CA PHE A 172 15.09 4.24 -1.54
C PHE A 172 15.10 4.07 -3.05
N CYS A 173 15.30 2.84 -3.50
CA CYS A 173 15.33 2.45 -4.90
C CYS A 173 14.54 1.18 -5.15
N ARG A 174 14.22 0.93 -6.43
CA ARG A 174 13.77 -0.41 -6.85
C ARG A 174 14.95 -1.35 -6.76
N ALA A 175 14.79 -2.47 -6.04
CA ALA A 175 15.84 -3.46 -5.92
C ALA A 175 16.28 -3.98 -7.30
N GLY A 176 17.60 -4.05 -7.51
CA GLY A 176 18.19 -4.50 -8.77
C GLY A 176 18.12 -3.49 -9.93
N SER A 177 17.69 -2.25 -9.69
CA SER A 177 17.69 -1.18 -10.69
C SER A 177 18.57 0.00 -10.26
N THR A 178 19.24 0.62 -11.23
CA THR A 178 20.04 1.84 -11.07
C THR A 178 19.36 3.07 -11.65
N GLU A 179 18.09 2.97 -12.05
CA GLU A 179 17.37 4.06 -12.70
C GLU A 179 16.93 5.12 -11.68
N ALA A 180 17.38 6.35 -11.88
CA ALA A 180 17.08 7.51 -11.02
C ALA A 180 15.58 7.80 -10.88
N MET A 181 14.74 7.39 -11.84
CA MET A 181 13.29 7.62 -11.76
C MET A 181 12.61 6.90 -10.58
N TYR A 182 13.23 5.84 -10.06
CA TYR A 182 12.77 5.14 -8.85
C TYR A 182 13.29 5.78 -7.57
N ALA A 183 14.35 6.58 -7.63
CA ALA A 183 15.04 7.07 -6.44
C ALA A 183 14.14 8.02 -5.64
N ARG A 184 13.96 7.74 -4.35
CA ARG A 184 13.28 8.59 -3.38
C ARG A 184 14.14 8.68 -2.13
N SER A 185 14.03 9.73 -1.34
CA SER A 185 14.77 9.78 -0.08
C SER A 185 13.92 10.28 1.08
N VAL A 186 14.36 9.95 2.29
CA VAL A 186 13.89 10.57 3.53
C VAL A 186 15.12 11.15 4.22
N LEU A 187 15.11 12.46 4.43
CA LEU A 187 16.16 13.19 5.12
C LEU A 187 15.71 13.55 6.53
N VAL A 188 16.64 13.44 7.48
CA VAL A 188 16.52 13.94 8.84
C VAL A 188 17.67 14.91 9.10
N ASN A 189 17.35 16.19 9.24
CA ASN A 189 18.35 17.22 9.54
C ASN A 189 18.74 17.23 11.02
N LEU A 190 19.72 18.06 11.40
CA LEU A 190 20.16 18.22 12.80
C LEU A 190 19.05 18.70 13.75
N GLY A 191 18.06 19.44 13.26
CA GLY A 191 16.87 19.82 14.03
C GLY A 191 15.86 18.68 14.25
N GLY A 192 16.15 17.49 13.72
CA GLY A 192 15.29 16.31 13.71
C GLY A 192 14.11 16.40 12.73
N LEU A 193 14.12 17.37 11.82
CA LEU A 193 13.05 17.49 10.84
C LEU A 193 13.16 16.36 9.82
N VAL A 194 12.14 15.50 9.81
CA VAL A 194 11.99 14.40 8.86
C VAL A 194 11.26 14.89 7.61
N ARG A 195 11.85 14.75 6.42
CA ARG A 195 11.26 15.15 5.14
C ARG A 195 11.52 14.11 4.05
N ALA A 196 10.49 13.75 3.31
CA ALA A 196 10.65 13.00 2.06
C ALA A 196 11.10 13.92 0.92
N SER A 197 11.86 13.36 -0.01
CA SER A 197 12.31 14.03 -1.24
C SER A 197 11.14 14.45 -2.12
N ARG A 198 11.38 15.46 -2.95
CA ARG A 198 10.41 15.97 -3.93
C ARG A 198 11.12 16.21 -5.25
N ASP A 199 10.37 16.13 -6.33
CA ASP A 199 10.76 16.61 -7.65
C ASP A 199 10.46 18.11 -7.70
N SER A 200 11.51 18.94 -7.67
CA SER A 200 11.43 20.40 -7.51
C SER A 200 11.43 21.12 -8.85
N ASP A 201 12.02 20.50 -9.87
CA ASP A 201 12.27 21.02 -11.21
C ASP A 201 11.40 20.34 -12.29
N GLY A 202 10.65 19.30 -11.93
CA GLY A 202 9.63 18.67 -12.76
C GLY A 202 10.19 17.72 -13.82
N ASP A 203 11.41 17.22 -13.63
CA ASP A 203 12.09 16.34 -14.59
C ASP A 203 11.73 14.84 -14.40
N GLY A 204 10.91 14.52 -13.39
CA GLY A 204 10.49 13.17 -13.05
C GLY A 204 11.43 12.43 -12.09
N ILE A 205 12.54 13.06 -11.68
CA ILE A 205 13.50 12.56 -10.72
C ILE A 205 13.38 13.39 -9.44
N HIS A 206 13.40 12.73 -8.28
CA HIS A 206 13.33 13.48 -7.03
C HIS A 206 14.71 14.01 -6.67
N ASN A 207 14.77 15.23 -6.14
CA ASN A 207 16.01 15.82 -5.67
C ASN A 207 16.24 15.45 -4.19
N GLY A 208 17.49 15.15 -3.84
CA GLY A 208 17.93 14.77 -2.51
C GLY A 208 18.61 15.92 -1.77
N GLY A 209 18.90 15.67 -0.48
CA GLY A 209 19.81 16.48 0.36
C GLY A 209 19.56 17.99 0.42
N GLU A 210 20.40 18.70 1.20
CA GLU A 210 20.46 20.18 1.20
C GLU A 210 21.11 20.74 -0.09
N GLY A 211 21.76 19.88 -0.89
CA GLY A 211 22.47 20.25 -2.13
C GLY A 211 21.58 20.31 -3.38
N GLY A 212 20.32 19.86 -3.32
CA GLY A 212 19.31 20.09 -4.36
C GLY A 212 19.50 19.36 -5.69
N GLY A 213 20.41 18.38 -5.77
CA GLY A 213 20.65 17.59 -6.97
C GLY A 213 19.74 16.37 -7.10
N ASN A 214 19.65 15.82 -8.30
CA ASN A 214 18.88 14.61 -8.59
C ASN A 214 19.40 13.41 -7.80
N LEU A 215 18.48 12.64 -7.22
CA LEU A 215 18.79 11.37 -6.59
C LEU A 215 19.18 10.33 -7.64
N SER A 216 20.05 9.41 -7.24
CA SER A 216 20.47 8.27 -8.05
C SER A 216 20.25 6.95 -7.29
N CYS A 217 20.14 5.86 -8.04
CA CYS A 217 20.16 4.51 -7.51
C CYS A 217 21.50 3.86 -7.84
N GLY A 218 22.26 3.47 -6.82
CA GLY A 218 23.62 2.95 -6.94
C GLY A 218 24.58 3.72 -6.04
N GLY A 219 24.65 3.28 -4.79
CA GLY A 219 25.75 3.55 -3.87
C GLY A 219 26.59 2.28 -3.74
#